data_AF-A0AAU2LSC1-F1
#
_entry.id   AF-A0AAU2LSC1-F1
#
_cell.length_a   1.000
_cell.length_b   1.000
_cell.length_c   1.000
_cell.angle_alpha   90.00
_cell.angle_beta   90.00
_cell.angle_gamma   90.00
#
_symmetry.space_group_name_H-M   'P 1'
#
loop_
_entity.id
_entity.type
_entity.pdbx_description
1 polymer ?
#
loop_
_entity_poly.entity_id
_entity_poly.type
_entity_poly.pdbx_seq_one_letter_code
_entity_poly.pdbx_strand_id
1 'polypeptide(L)'
;MARVRTRPGLRSSFAAVAAVAAALGGVTAITPMAHAATGPAAAATPLSPELEAIRAAEAVKIYGDAAIRPLNERKTGLISLGDSEISGEGVGNYDPATNTPNNQCHRSPDSAIHRTGIPADLTFNVACSGGYTGNIRIGGSKQYADELVQSDSLAVKARNTKIKMVLLVAGANDDLQFGPVMTDCVTRWVLSQGTCEPKYGPGWQARVDGLKPKVESTVADLKTVMRDAGYADSDYKLVVMGYPSPIGPDFYDNPNFPGKLPGGCAGYDSDAAWGRNYAVPTFEKGMRAAALASGATYLDNSRLFQGHEVCMEDTWARGLYLDLGDHFPWDENTARQSFHPNYRGHGAFASCLTQLYNSGLREGSCADPASTGTPVLQAGAWDDLYRPLKNEATGNCLDAKGGSSANETAVLGWDCHGGRNQGWWYDSANKSVHIELTHDRCLDAPGANYGAGTGLILWNCHGGANQQWVRDGATLRPAASPGMCLTVAAAHDRLRLQTCNGTANQRFV
;
A
#
# COMPACT_ATOMS: atom_id res chain seq x y z
N MET A 1 -58.85 8.69 7.74
CA MET A 1 -60.22 8.22 8.05
C MET A 1 -60.38 6.77 7.60
N ALA A 2 -61.32 6.03 8.18
CA ALA A 2 -61.34 4.56 8.14
C ALA A 2 -61.70 3.93 6.78
N ARG A 3 -61.25 2.68 6.57
CA ARG A 3 -61.91 1.68 5.71
C ARG A 3 -62.13 0.39 6.48
N VAL A 4 -63.14 -0.37 6.07
CA VAL A 4 -63.86 -1.36 6.88
C VAL A 4 -64.05 -2.66 6.08
N ARG A 5 -63.82 -3.82 6.73
CA ARG A 5 -64.22 -5.20 6.34
C ARG A 5 -63.57 -5.76 5.05
N THR A 6 -63.43 -7.09 4.82
CA THR A 6 -64.00 -8.28 5.51
C THR A 6 -63.08 -9.52 5.40
N ARG A 7 -63.20 -10.45 6.38
CA ARG A 7 -62.77 -11.87 6.35
C ARG A 7 -63.83 -12.74 5.59
N PRO A 8 -63.58 -13.98 5.11
CA PRO A 8 -63.45 -15.18 5.98
C PRO A 8 -62.58 -16.36 5.48
N GLY A 9 -62.38 -17.36 6.35
CA GLY A 9 -61.76 -18.65 6.02
C GLY A 9 -61.27 -19.40 7.26
N LEU A 10 -62.16 -20.13 7.95
CA LEU A 10 -61.83 -20.94 9.13
C LEU A 10 -62.38 -22.37 8.99
N ARG A 11 -61.56 -23.39 9.30
CA ARG A 11 -61.89 -24.66 9.98
C ARG A 11 -60.60 -25.51 10.10
N SER A 12 -60.13 -25.85 11.31
CA SER A 12 -60.60 -26.94 12.20
C SER A 12 -60.12 -28.32 11.69
N SER A 13 -59.56 -29.25 12.47
CA SER A 13 -59.23 -29.34 13.92
C SER A 13 -57.87 -30.07 14.05
N PHE A 14 -57.31 -30.51 15.19
CA PHE A 14 -57.74 -30.75 16.59
C PHE A 14 -56.57 -30.50 17.56
N ALA A 15 -56.78 -30.71 18.87
CA ALA A 15 -55.73 -30.81 19.88
C ALA A 15 -55.86 -32.14 20.65
N ALA A 16 -54.74 -32.73 21.06
CA ALA A 16 -54.67 -33.83 22.02
C ALA A 16 -53.50 -33.58 22.97
N VAL A 17 -53.78 -33.53 24.27
CA VAL A 17 -52.79 -33.34 25.34
C VAL A 17 -52.39 -34.72 25.87
N ALA A 18 -51.09 -34.97 26.04
CA ALA A 18 -50.59 -36.16 26.72
C ALA A 18 -49.50 -35.78 27.74
N ALA A 19 -49.65 -36.32 28.94
CA ALA A 19 -48.96 -35.98 30.17
C ALA A 19 -47.42 -36.16 30.15
N VAL A 20 -46.76 -35.34 30.96
CA VAL A 20 -45.35 -35.49 31.36
C VAL A 20 -45.20 -36.68 32.30
N ALA A 21 -44.24 -37.56 32.03
CA ALA A 21 -43.72 -38.54 32.98
C ALA A 21 -42.23 -38.28 33.21
N ALA A 22 -41.81 -38.25 34.48
CA ALA A 22 -40.46 -37.87 34.86
C ALA A 22 -39.44 -39.01 34.67
N ALA A 23 -38.26 -38.67 34.15
CA ALA A 23 -37.06 -39.49 34.28
C ALA A 23 -35.99 -38.67 35.04
N LEU A 24 -35.72 -39.07 36.27
CA LEU A 24 -34.61 -38.55 37.08
C LEU A 24 -33.32 -39.30 36.75
N GLY A 25 -32.18 -38.60 36.83
CA GLY A 25 -30.86 -39.24 36.96
C GLY A 25 -29.91 -39.02 35.79
N GLY A 26 -29.28 -37.84 35.73
CA GLY A 26 -28.28 -37.53 34.70
C GLY A 26 -27.70 -36.12 34.81
N VAL A 27 -27.32 -35.67 36.01
CA VAL A 27 -26.69 -34.35 36.18
C VAL A 27 -25.24 -34.41 35.72
N THR A 28 -25.01 -34.28 34.42
CA THR A 28 -23.70 -33.84 33.91
C THR A 28 -23.55 -32.37 34.30
N ALA A 29 -22.71 -32.10 35.29
CA ALA A 29 -22.36 -30.74 35.66
C ALA A 29 -21.82 -30.01 34.43
N ILE A 30 -22.48 -28.93 34.01
CA ILE A 30 -21.94 -28.02 33.01
C ILE A 30 -20.84 -27.24 33.70
N THR A 31 -19.63 -27.79 33.70
CA THR A 31 -18.43 -27.01 34.02
C THR A 31 -18.40 -25.81 33.09
N PRO A 32 -18.28 -24.56 33.60
CA PRO A 32 -18.01 -23.45 32.73
C PRO A 32 -16.72 -23.78 31.98
N MET A 33 -16.70 -23.58 30.66
CA MET A 33 -15.45 -23.66 29.92
C MET A 33 -14.55 -22.57 30.49
N ALA A 34 -13.57 -22.98 31.29
CA ALA A 34 -12.53 -22.08 31.75
C ALA A 34 -11.96 -21.41 30.51
N HIS A 35 -11.85 -20.09 30.53
CA HIS A 35 -10.96 -19.42 29.60
C HIS A 35 -9.61 -20.13 29.75
N ALA A 36 -9.08 -20.65 28.64
CA ALA A 36 -7.76 -21.28 28.67
C ALA A 36 -6.80 -20.23 29.24
N ALA A 37 -6.36 -20.45 30.48
CA ALA A 37 -5.46 -19.54 31.14
C ALA A 37 -4.23 -19.44 30.24
N THR A 38 -3.93 -18.22 29.79
CA THR A 38 -2.67 -17.93 29.12
C THR A 38 -1.57 -18.51 29.99
N GLY A 39 -0.81 -19.46 29.46
CA GLY A 39 0.31 -20.05 30.18
C GLY A 39 1.25 -18.95 30.69
N PRO A 40 2.03 -19.20 31.75
CA PRO A 40 2.98 -18.22 32.26
C PRO A 40 3.84 -17.72 31.09
N ALA A 41 3.90 -16.39 30.92
CA ALA A 41 4.67 -15.77 29.84
C ALA A 41 6.09 -16.34 29.87
N ALA A 42 6.58 -16.81 28.72
CA ALA A 42 7.90 -17.41 28.64
C ALA A 42 8.95 -16.42 29.16
N ALA A 43 9.79 -16.87 30.10
CA ALA A 43 10.87 -16.04 30.61
C ALA A 43 11.79 -15.67 29.45
N ALA A 44 12.07 -14.37 29.29
CA ALA A 44 12.85 -13.88 28.16
C ALA A 44 14.26 -14.50 28.16
N THR A 45 14.70 -14.96 26.98
CA THR A 45 16.06 -15.45 26.75
C THR A 45 17.05 -14.32 27.05
N PRO A 46 18.12 -14.56 27.84
CA PRO A 46 19.13 -13.55 28.12
C PRO A 46 19.77 -12.99 26.85
N LEU A 47 20.06 -11.68 26.85
CA LEU A 47 20.86 -11.03 25.82
C LEU A 47 22.35 -11.35 25.99
N SER A 48 23.17 -11.06 24.97
CA SER A 48 24.63 -11.00 25.15
C SER A 48 24.99 -9.89 26.16
N PRO A 49 26.15 -9.96 26.84
CA PRO A 49 26.52 -8.95 27.83
C PRO A 49 26.56 -7.51 27.30
N GLU A 50 26.92 -7.32 26.03
CA GLU A 50 26.92 -6.02 25.34
C GLU A 50 25.48 -5.50 25.15
N LEU A 51 24.60 -6.31 24.56
CA LEU A 51 23.21 -5.92 24.33
C LEU A 51 22.43 -5.76 25.64
N GLU A 52 22.76 -6.54 26.67
CA GLU A 52 22.18 -6.39 28.02
C GLU A 52 22.61 -5.08 28.69
N ALA A 53 23.84 -4.62 28.49
CA ALA A 53 24.28 -3.31 28.98
C ALA A 53 23.54 -2.15 28.28
N ILE A 54 23.34 -2.25 26.96
CA ILE A 54 22.54 -1.28 26.19
C ILE A 54 21.08 -1.29 26.68
N ARG A 55 20.50 -2.47 26.84
CA ARG A 55 19.14 -2.67 27.39
C ARG A 55 19.00 -2.07 28.79
N ALA A 56 19.94 -2.32 29.68
CA ALA A 56 19.94 -1.77 31.04
C ALA A 56 20.00 -0.23 31.04
N ALA A 57 20.88 0.37 30.22
CA ALA A 57 21.00 1.82 30.10
C ALA A 57 19.72 2.48 29.54
N GLU A 58 19.04 1.82 28.59
CA GLU A 58 17.76 2.28 28.08
C GLU A 58 16.62 2.12 29.09
N ALA A 59 16.57 1.02 29.85
CA ALA A 59 15.59 0.84 30.92
C ALA A 59 15.69 1.97 31.97
N VAL A 60 16.92 2.36 32.35
CA VAL A 60 17.15 3.50 33.26
C VAL A 60 16.58 4.80 32.67
N LYS A 61 16.73 5.05 31.36
CA LYS A 61 16.15 6.24 30.71
C LYS A 61 14.62 6.23 30.69
N ILE A 62 14.00 5.05 30.53
CA ILE A 62 12.53 4.93 30.39
C ILE A 62 11.81 4.89 31.76
N TYR A 63 12.43 4.28 32.77
CA TYR A 63 11.80 3.93 34.05
C TYR A 63 12.57 4.38 35.32
N GLY A 64 13.83 4.80 35.19
CA GLY A 64 14.69 5.17 36.33
C GLY A 64 15.56 4.05 36.90
N ASP A 65 15.40 2.80 36.45
CA ASP A 65 16.20 1.65 36.87
C ASP A 65 16.43 0.64 35.73
N ALA A 66 17.39 -0.27 35.91
CA ALA A 66 17.78 -1.25 34.91
C ALA A 66 16.88 -2.51 34.85
N ALA A 67 15.87 -2.66 35.72
CA ALA A 67 15.16 -3.92 35.91
C ALA A 67 14.30 -4.30 34.69
N ILE A 68 14.36 -5.59 34.33
CA ILE A 68 13.50 -6.17 33.31
C ILE A 68 12.09 -6.30 33.88
N ARG A 69 11.14 -5.60 33.25
CA ARG A 69 9.73 -5.57 33.67
C ARG A 69 8.92 -6.68 33.01
N PRO A 70 7.89 -7.24 33.68
CA PRO A 70 6.84 -8.03 33.06
C PRO A 70 6.19 -7.30 31.88
N LEU A 71 5.73 -8.04 30.85
CA LEU A 71 5.25 -7.45 29.60
C LEU A 71 4.07 -6.47 29.79
N ASN A 72 3.23 -6.70 30.80
CA ASN A 72 2.10 -5.85 31.17
C ASN A 72 2.47 -4.58 31.95
N GLU A 73 3.70 -4.49 32.47
CA GLU A 73 4.24 -3.31 33.19
C GLU A 73 5.15 -2.43 32.30
N ARG A 74 5.50 -2.92 31.11
CA ARG A 74 6.27 -2.13 30.12
C ARG A 74 5.36 -1.07 29.49
N LYS A 75 5.90 0.14 29.29
CA LYS A 75 5.34 1.15 28.38
C LYS A 75 5.10 0.54 27.00
N THR A 76 4.07 0.99 26.29
CA THR A 76 3.73 0.52 24.95
C THR A 76 4.58 1.17 23.86
N GLY A 77 4.88 0.44 22.78
CA GLY A 77 5.78 0.90 21.73
C GLY A 77 5.39 0.49 20.31
N LEU A 78 5.80 1.29 19.34
CA LEU A 78 5.86 0.91 17.91
C LEU A 78 7.32 0.95 17.45
N ILE A 79 7.70 0.08 16.52
CA ILE A 79 9.06 0.06 15.96
C ILE A 79 9.06 -0.19 14.45
N SER A 80 9.86 0.56 13.70
CA SER A 80 10.19 0.28 12.29
C SER A 80 11.62 -0.20 12.12
N LEU A 81 11.77 -1.28 11.36
CA LEU A 81 13.01 -1.83 10.83
C LEU A 81 12.92 -1.77 9.30
N GLY A 82 14.06 -1.67 8.63
CA GLY A 82 14.09 -1.59 7.19
C GLY A 82 15.19 -0.71 6.62
N ASP A 83 14.92 -0.24 5.41
CA ASP A 83 15.80 0.59 4.61
C ASP A 83 15.39 2.07 4.61
N SER A 84 15.79 2.79 3.56
CA SER A 84 15.59 4.22 3.35
C SER A 84 14.12 4.63 3.25
N GLU A 85 13.28 3.76 2.70
CA GLU A 85 11.84 4.00 2.51
C GLU A 85 11.11 4.27 3.83
N ILE A 86 11.65 3.76 4.95
CA ILE A 86 11.08 3.92 6.28
C ILE A 86 12.02 4.57 7.31
N SER A 87 13.33 4.71 7.04
CA SER A 87 14.22 5.53 7.88
C SER A 87 13.78 7.00 7.90
N GLY A 88 13.28 7.49 6.77
CA GLY A 88 12.98 8.91 6.57
C GLY A 88 13.89 9.59 5.56
N GLU A 89 14.70 8.84 4.81
CA GLU A 89 15.48 9.34 3.66
C GLU A 89 14.59 10.18 2.74
N GLY A 90 15.08 11.32 2.26
CA GLY A 90 14.29 12.25 1.45
C GLY A 90 13.26 13.09 2.20
N VAL A 91 12.96 12.83 3.48
CA VAL A 91 12.15 13.76 4.30
C VAL A 91 12.93 15.03 4.63
N GLY A 92 14.22 14.88 4.96
CA GLY A 92 14.98 15.89 5.68
C GLY A 92 14.75 15.78 7.20
N ASN A 93 15.15 16.83 7.93
CA ASN A 93 15.06 16.91 9.39
C ASN A 93 15.70 15.70 10.11
N TYR A 94 16.83 15.20 9.60
CA TYR A 94 17.45 13.97 10.11
C TYR A 94 17.99 14.14 11.53
N ASP A 95 17.94 13.07 12.33
CA ASP A 95 18.69 12.95 13.58
C ASP A 95 20.19 13.16 13.28
N PRO A 96 20.85 14.18 13.87
CA PRO A 96 22.26 14.47 13.63
C PRO A 96 23.21 13.30 13.92
N ALA A 97 22.83 12.35 14.78
CA ALA A 97 23.63 11.14 15.01
C ALA A 97 23.67 10.21 13.78
N THR A 98 22.65 10.27 12.93
CA THR A 98 22.49 9.41 11.73
C THR A 98 22.68 10.15 10.41
N ASN A 99 23.14 11.40 10.47
CA ASN A 99 23.41 12.28 9.32
C ASN A 99 24.83 12.85 9.45
N THR A 100 25.81 11.97 9.28
CA THR A 100 27.25 12.27 9.36
C THR A 100 28.00 11.52 8.24
N PRO A 101 29.25 11.89 7.92
CA PRO A 101 30.05 11.14 6.93
C PRO A 101 30.26 9.66 7.26
N ASN A 102 30.11 9.23 8.52
CA ASN A 102 30.36 7.86 8.98
C ASN A 102 29.09 7.08 9.36
N ASN A 103 27.97 7.77 9.55
CA ASN A 103 26.65 7.17 9.78
C ASN A 103 25.63 7.99 8.99
N GLN A 104 25.08 7.34 7.97
CA GLN A 104 24.14 7.90 7.02
C GLN A 104 22.80 7.14 7.07
N CYS A 105 22.41 6.60 8.23
CA CYS A 105 21.10 5.95 8.35
C CYS A 105 19.91 6.88 8.04
N HIS A 106 20.09 8.21 8.10
CA HIS A 106 19.09 9.23 7.77
C HIS A 106 17.74 8.92 8.43
N ARG A 107 17.76 8.82 9.76
CA ARG A 107 16.53 8.62 10.55
C ARG A 107 15.87 9.98 10.78
N SER A 108 14.63 10.13 10.34
CA SER A 108 13.86 11.37 10.54
C SER A 108 12.80 11.18 11.63
N PRO A 109 12.62 12.13 12.58
CA PRO A 109 11.49 12.11 13.50
C PRO A 109 10.15 12.30 12.75
N ASP A 110 10.21 12.80 11.51
CA ASP A 110 9.08 12.93 10.61
C ASP A 110 8.79 11.67 9.78
N SER A 111 9.51 10.57 10.03
CA SER A 111 9.22 9.26 9.45
C SER A 111 7.90 8.66 9.97
N ALA A 112 7.31 7.75 9.19
CA ALA A 112 5.92 7.33 9.35
C ALA A 112 5.60 6.69 10.73
N ILE A 113 6.55 5.97 11.32
CA ILE A 113 6.35 5.26 12.60
C ILE A 113 6.04 6.20 13.77
N HIS A 114 6.59 7.41 13.74
CA HIS A 114 6.39 8.45 14.76
C HIS A 114 5.08 9.23 14.58
N ARG A 115 4.43 9.07 13.41
CA ARG A 115 3.28 9.89 12.97
C ARG A 115 1.97 9.11 12.85
N THR A 116 1.98 7.81 13.15
CA THR A 116 0.74 7.00 13.16
C THR A 116 -0.22 7.48 14.25
N GLY A 117 -1.52 7.33 14.01
CA GLY A 117 -2.57 7.52 15.03
C GLY A 117 -2.74 6.32 15.97
N ILE A 118 -1.78 5.38 16.01
CA ILE A 118 -1.82 4.20 16.86
C ILE A 118 -1.31 4.59 18.26
N PRO A 119 -2.12 4.48 19.33
CA PRO A 119 -1.67 4.90 20.66
C PRO A 119 -0.46 4.08 21.14
N ALA A 120 0.64 4.75 21.46
CA ALA A 120 1.83 4.17 22.07
C ALA A 120 2.53 5.21 22.95
N ASP A 121 3.18 4.76 24.02
CA ASP A 121 3.96 5.63 24.90
C ASP A 121 5.32 6.01 24.28
N LEU A 122 5.85 5.15 23.41
CA LEU A 122 7.14 5.29 22.73
C LEU A 122 7.02 4.89 21.26
N THR A 123 7.83 5.51 20.40
CA THR A 123 7.98 5.10 19.00
C THR A 123 9.45 5.07 18.65
N PHE A 124 9.88 4.06 17.90
CA PHE A 124 11.28 3.82 17.54
C PHE A 124 11.41 3.67 16.03
N ASN A 125 12.37 4.37 15.45
CA ASN A 125 12.86 4.03 14.12
C ASN A 125 14.29 3.48 14.26
N VAL A 126 14.51 2.25 13.80
CA VAL A 126 15.85 1.63 13.73
C VAL A 126 16.22 1.23 12.31
N ALA A 127 15.30 1.44 11.34
CA ALA A 127 15.59 1.38 9.92
C ALA A 127 16.72 2.35 9.54
N CYS A 128 17.41 2.06 8.45
CA CYS A 128 18.63 2.75 8.10
C CYS A 128 18.81 2.73 6.58
N SER A 129 18.93 3.93 6.00
CA SER A 129 19.06 4.11 4.55
C SER A 129 20.19 3.27 3.93
N GLY A 130 19.93 2.71 2.75
CA GLY A 130 20.78 1.69 2.11
C GLY A 130 20.68 0.27 2.71
N GLY A 131 19.84 0.04 3.71
CA GLY A 131 19.69 -1.27 4.36
C GLY A 131 19.15 -2.36 3.44
N TYR A 132 19.64 -3.58 3.63
CA TYR A 132 19.13 -4.80 2.97
C TYR A 132 18.88 -5.89 4.02
N THR A 133 18.30 -7.03 3.63
CA THR A 133 17.90 -8.09 4.60
C THR A 133 19.04 -8.53 5.53
N GLY A 134 20.30 -8.55 5.06
CA GLY A 134 21.48 -8.91 5.84
C GLY A 134 21.82 -7.94 6.99
N ASN A 135 21.29 -6.72 7.00
CA ASN A 135 21.45 -5.78 8.12
C ASN A 135 20.35 -5.92 9.19
N ILE A 136 19.30 -6.68 8.88
CA ILE A 136 18.11 -6.82 9.73
C ILE A 136 18.15 -8.14 10.49
N ARG A 137 18.55 -9.22 9.82
CA ARG A 137 18.47 -10.61 10.32
C ARG A 137 19.37 -10.92 11.52
N ILE A 138 19.02 -11.96 12.28
CA ILE A 138 19.83 -12.44 13.42
C ILE A 138 21.21 -12.87 12.91
N GLY A 139 22.28 -12.41 13.57
CA GLY A 139 23.65 -12.67 13.13
C GLY A 139 24.04 -11.95 11.83
N GLY A 140 23.26 -10.94 11.42
CA GLY A 140 23.56 -10.06 10.30
C GLY A 140 24.72 -9.09 10.57
N SER A 141 24.94 -8.14 9.65
CA SER A 141 26.00 -7.13 9.77
C SER A 141 25.45 -5.74 10.09
N LYS A 142 26.17 -5.01 10.95
CA LYS A 142 25.94 -3.58 11.18
C LYS A 142 26.15 -2.79 9.88
N GLN A 143 25.36 -1.73 9.66
CA GLN A 143 25.52 -0.84 8.50
C GLN A 143 26.66 0.16 8.71
N TYR A 144 26.74 0.74 9.92
CA TYR A 144 27.80 1.63 10.37
C TYR A 144 28.38 1.14 11.70
N ALA A 145 29.57 1.60 12.10
CA ALA A 145 30.29 1.03 13.23
C ALA A 145 29.60 1.27 14.60
N ASP A 146 28.90 2.39 14.71
CA ASP A 146 28.10 2.87 15.84
C ASP A 146 26.67 2.31 15.86
N GLU A 147 26.23 1.64 14.80
CA GLU A 147 24.92 1.00 14.73
C GLU A 147 24.89 -0.40 15.37
N LEU A 148 23.68 -0.91 15.56
CA LEU A 148 23.43 -2.34 15.83
C LEU A 148 22.86 -3.00 14.57
N VAL A 149 22.91 -4.34 14.53
CA VAL A 149 22.05 -5.10 13.61
C VAL A 149 20.60 -4.81 14.01
N GLN A 150 19.68 -4.62 13.05
CA GLN A 150 18.36 -4.10 13.41
C GLN A 150 17.52 -5.10 14.25
N SER A 151 17.79 -6.41 14.13
CA SER A 151 17.25 -7.44 15.04
C SER A 151 17.77 -7.31 16.48
N ASP A 152 19.04 -6.96 16.69
CA ASP A 152 19.60 -6.70 18.02
C ASP A 152 18.94 -5.46 18.65
N SER A 153 18.74 -4.41 17.85
CA SER A 153 17.94 -3.25 18.25
C SER A 153 16.54 -3.64 18.68
N LEU A 154 15.83 -4.47 17.90
CA LEU A 154 14.51 -5.00 18.28
C LEU A 154 14.58 -5.84 19.57
N ALA A 155 15.62 -6.68 19.73
CA ALA A 155 15.81 -7.52 20.90
C ALA A 155 15.95 -6.70 22.19
N VAL A 156 16.65 -5.57 22.11
CA VAL A 156 16.77 -4.56 23.18
C VAL A 156 15.42 -3.85 23.42
N LYS A 157 14.80 -3.27 22.38
CA LYS A 157 13.54 -2.50 22.53
C LYS A 157 12.41 -3.36 23.10
N ALA A 158 12.25 -4.58 22.60
CA ALA A 158 11.17 -5.49 22.97
C ALA A 158 11.25 -5.95 24.45
N ARG A 159 12.46 -6.04 25.03
CA ARG A 159 12.66 -6.37 26.45
C ARG A 159 12.36 -5.19 27.39
N ASN A 160 12.47 -3.95 26.90
CA ASN A 160 12.18 -2.74 27.67
C ASN A 160 10.77 -2.18 27.46
N THR A 161 10.16 -2.42 26.31
CA THR A 161 8.90 -1.79 25.86
C THR A 161 7.95 -2.87 25.36
N LYS A 162 6.64 -2.79 25.66
CA LYS A 162 5.59 -3.64 25.09
C LYS A 162 5.31 -3.22 23.64
N ILE A 163 6.01 -3.83 22.70
CA ILE A 163 5.85 -3.55 21.27
C ILE A 163 4.48 -4.04 20.79
N LYS A 164 3.68 -3.14 20.24
CA LYS A 164 2.36 -3.42 19.65
C LYS A 164 2.43 -3.68 18.14
N MET A 165 3.40 -3.08 17.46
CA MET A 165 3.63 -3.22 16.03
C MET A 165 5.13 -3.20 15.72
N VAL A 166 5.56 -4.16 14.92
CA VAL A 166 6.87 -4.24 14.27
C VAL A 166 6.62 -4.03 12.77
N LEU A 167 7.04 -2.89 12.23
CA LEU A 167 7.01 -2.59 10.81
C LEU A 167 8.34 -3.01 10.17
N LEU A 168 8.28 -3.74 9.06
CA LEU A 168 9.41 -4.15 8.24
C LEU A 168 9.24 -3.63 6.81
N VAL A 169 10.25 -2.91 6.30
CA VAL A 169 10.32 -2.43 4.92
C VAL A 169 11.70 -2.79 4.37
N ALA A 170 11.79 -3.87 3.60
CA ALA A 170 13.06 -4.42 3.14
C ALA A 170 12.92 -5.16 1.82
N GLY A 171 14.03 -5.22 1.06
CA GLY A 171 14.16 -6.02 -0.16
C GLY A 171 14.44 -5.21 -1.42
N ALA A 172 14.16 -3.90 -1.42
CA ALA A 172 14.46 -3.04 -2.56
C ALA A 172 15.97 -2.96 -2.89
N ASN A 173 16.82 -3.05 -1.86
CA ASN A 173 18.28 -3.03 -1.95
C ASN A 173 18.94 -4.42 -2.07
N ASP A 174 18.16 -5.50 -1.98
CA ASP A 174 18.63 -6.88 -2.14
C ASP A 174 18.76 -7.24 -3.64
N ASP A 175 17.94 -8.18 -4.15
CA ASP A 175 18.04 -8.67 -5.54
C ASP A 175 17.47 -7.70 -6.58
N LEU A 176 16.57 -6.81 -6.14
CA LEU A 176 15.89 -5.84 -6.99
C LEU A 176 16.82 -4.72 -7.42
N GLN A 177 17.66 -4.24 -6.50
CA GLN A 177 18.63 -3.15 -6.69
C GLN A 177 17.99 -1.87 -7.24
N PHE A 178 16.89 -1.42 -6.62
CA PHE A 178 16.12 -0.27 -7.11
C PHE A 178 16.97 1.00 -7.24
N GLY A 179 17.85 1.30 -6.27
CA GLY A 179 18.77 2.44 -6.35
C GLY A 179 19.63 2.40 -7.63
N PRO A 180 20.48 1.38 -7.82
CA PRO A 180 21.27 1.22 -9.06
C PRO A 180 20.46 1.19 -10.36
N VAL A 181 19.24 0.62 -10.36
CA VAL A 181 18.34 0.64 -11.52
C VAL A 181 17.89 2.07 -11.83
N MET A 182 17.38 2.80 -10.83
CA MET A 182 16.96 4.19 -10.97
C MET A 182 18.11 5.10 -11.41
N THR A 183 19.31 4.93 -10.85
CA THR A 183 20.52 5.65 -11.27
C THR A 183 20.80 5.42 -12.76
N ASP A 184 20.79 4.17 -13.26
CA ASP A 184 21.01 3.89 -14.69
C ASP A 184 19.91 4.48 -15.58
N CYS A 185 18.63 4.43 -15.16
CA CYS A 185 17.53 5.08 -15.89
C CYS A 185 17.72 6.61 -16.01
N VAL A 186 18.10 7.28 -14.92
CA VAL A 186 18.37 8.73 -14.90
C VAL A 186 19.62 9.07 -15.72
N THR A 187 20.74 8.36 -15.50
CA THR A 187 21.99 8.56 -16.22
C THR A 187 21.81 8.38 -17.72
N ARG A 188 21.08 7.34 -18.15
CA ARG A 188 20.79 7.11 -19.57
C ARG A 188 19.96 8.25 -20.16
N TRP A 189 18.96 8.76 -19.44
CA TRP A 189 18.17 9.88 -19.91
C TRP A 189 19.01 11.17 -20.03
N VAL A 190 19.80 11.51 -19.01
CA VAL A 190 20.71 12.67 -19.01
C VAL A 190 21.75 12.58 -20.15
N LEU A 191 22.30 11.40 -20.39
CA LEU A 191 23.32 11.15 -21.42
C LEU A 191 22.73 10.73 -22.78
N SER A 192 21.40 10.77 -22.96
CA SER A 192 20.70 10.39 -24.19
C SER A 192 21.03 8.98 -24.73
N GLN A 193 21.19 8.00 -23.84
CA GLN A 193 21.58 6.61 -24.14
C GLN A 193 20.40 5.66 -24.39
N GLY A 194 19.17 6.17 -24.44
CA GLY A 194 17.95 5.37 -24.60
C GLY A 194 17.44 4.78 -23.27
N THR A 195 16.32 4.07 -23.32
CA THR A 195 15.60 3.60 -22.13
C THR A 195 16.39 2.58 -21.30
N CYS A 196 16.02 2.43 -20.02
CA CYS A 196 16.56 1.40 -19.14
C CYS A 196 15.74 0.11 -19.14
N GLU A 197 14.43 0.17 -19.42
CA GLU A 197 13.53 -0.99 -19.43
C GLU A 197 14.08 -2.21 -20.20
N PRO A 198 14.63 -2.09 -21.43
CA PRO A 198 15.08 -3.26 -22.20
C PRO A 198 16.25 -4.03 -21.55
N LYS A 199 16.95 -3.41 -20.58
CA LYS A 199 18.04 -4.01 -19.80
C LYS A 199 17.55 -4.75 -18.55
N TYR A 200 16.41 -4.34 -17.98
CA TYR A 200 15.94 -4.79 -16.66
C TYR A 200 14.60 -5.53 -16.66
N GLY A 201 13.70 -5.22 -17.60
CA GLY A 201 12.44 -5.95 -17.79
C GLY A 201 12.67 -7.45 -17.97
N PRO A 202 13.57 -7.87 -18.89
CA PRO A 202 14.05 -9.25 -18.96
C PRO A 202 14.75 -9.67 -17.66
N GLY A 203 14.15 -10.61 -16.93
CA GLY A 203 14.70 -11.12 -15.67
C GLY A 203 14.21 -10.41 -14.40
N TRP A 204 13.36 -9.39 -14.49
CA TRP A 204 12.79 -8.72 -13.31
C TRP A 204 12.09 -9.69 -12.35
N GLN A 205 11.28 -10.61 -12.89
CA GLN A 205 10.61 -11.66 -12.12
C GLN A 205 11.61 -12.55 -11.35
N ALA A 206 12.76 -12.88 -11.95
CA ALA A 206 13.78 -13.70 -11.29
C ALA A 206 14.45 -12.99 -10.11
N ARG A 207 14.57 -11.65 -10.15
CA ARG A 207 15.01 -10.85 -8.99
C ARG A 207 13.99 -10.95 -7.85
N VAL A 208 12.71 -10.80 -8.16
CA VAL A 208 11.61 -10.95 -7.18
C VAL A 208 11.58 -12.35 -6.57
N ASP A 209 11.74 -13.39 -7.38
CA ASP A 209 11.77 -14.78 -6.91
C ASP A 209 12.99 -15.08 -6.03
N GLY A 210 14.15 -14.48 -6.32
CA GLY A 210 15.35 -14.55 -5.47
C GLY A 210 15.21 -13.83 -4.13
N LEU A 211 14.44 -12.72 -4.09
CA LEU A 211 14.21 -11.94 -2.87
C LEU A 211 13.30 -12.66 -1.87
N LYS A 212 12.18 -13.24 -2.33
CA LYS A 212 11.13 -13.84 -1.47
C LYS A 212 11.67 -14.66 -0.28
N PRO A 213 12.56 -15.66 -0.45
CA PRO A 213 13.08 -16.45 0.68
C PRO A 213 13.90 -15.63 1.68
N LYS A 214 14.53 -14.51 1.29
CA LYS A 214 15.26 -13.61 2.20
C LYS A 214 14.29 -12.83 3.08
N VAL A 215 13.17 -12.38 2.53
CA VAL A 215 12.09 -11.70 3.27
C VAL A 215 11.39 -12.67 4.22
N GLU A 216 11.05 -13.87 3.75
CA GLU A 216 10.48 -14.94 4.60
C GLU A 216 11.41 -15.27 5.78
N SER A 217 12.72 -15.42 5.53
CA SER A 217 13.73 -15.64 6.57
C SER A 217 13.84 -14.45 7.54
N THR A 218 13.75 -13.21 7.03
CA THR A 218 13.78 -11.99 7.87
C THR A 218 12.57 -11.93 8.79
N VAL A 219 11.36 -12.23 8.31
CA VAL A 219 10.16 -12.32 9.16
C VAL A 219 10.31 -13.42 10.22
N ALA A 220 10.87 -14.58 9.85
CA ALA A 220 11.10 -15.68 10.80
C ALA A 220 12.11 -15.31 11.91
N ASP A 221 13.19 -14.62 11.55
CA ASP A 221 14.20 -14.13 12.48
C ASP A 221 13.60 -13.07 13.44
N LEU A 222 12.84 -12.10 12.93
CA LEU A 222 12.18 -11.09 13.77
C LEU A 222 11.11 -11.70 14.70
N LYS A 223 10.40 -12.76 14.27
CA LYS A 223 9.52 -13.52 15.17
C LYS A 223 10.28 -14.24 16.27
N THR A 224 11.47 -14.77 15.96
CA THR A 224 12.35 -15.40 16.96
C THR A 224 12.82 -14.39 18.00
N VAL A 225 13.32 -13.21 17.57
CA VAL A 225 13.70 -12.10 18.47
C VAL A 225 12.59 -11.71 19.44
N MET A 226 11.34 -11.66 18.96
CA MET A 226 10.17 -11.31 19.77
C MET A 226 9.82 -12.42 20.78
N ARG A 227 9.85 -13.69 20.39
CA ARG A 227 9.65 -14.82 21.32
C ARG A 227 10.73 -14.85 22.40
N ASP A 228 11.99 -14.63 22.02
CA ASP A 228 13.10 -14.49 22.97
C ASP A 228 12.95 -13.30 23.92
N ALA A 229 12.21 -12.25 23.53
CA ALA A 229 11.86 -11.13 24.41
C ALA A 229 10.63 -11.37 25.31
N GLY A 230 10.04 -12.58 25.24
CA GLY A 230 8.90 -13.02 26.06
C GLY A 230 7.52 -12.81 25.44
N TYR A 231 7.41 -12.65 24.11
CA TYR A 231 6.14 -12.43 23.40
C TYR A 231 5.58 -13.72 22.79
N ALA A 232 4.26 -13.85 22.77
CA ALA A 232 3.57 -14.68 21.79
C ALA A 232 3.41 -13.94 20.46
N ASP A 233 3.33 -14.67 19.33
CA ASP A 233 3.02 -14.11 18.00
C ASP A 233 1.70 -13.30 17.95
N SER A 234 0.81 -13.47 18.94
CA SER A 234 -0.45 -12.74 19.08
C SER A 234 -0.34 -11.41 19.84
N ASP A 235 0.76 -11.15 20.53
CA ASP A 235 0.91 -9.95 21.38
C ASP A 235 1.19 -8.66 20.59
N TYR A 236 1.61 -8.81 19.33
CA TYR A 236 2.05 -7.72 18.46
C TYR A 236 1.68 -7.99 17.00
N LYS A 237 1.61 -6.94 16.18
CA LYS A 237 1.48 -7.07 14.71
C LYS A 237 2.85 -6.95 14.06
N LEU A 238 3.31 -8.00 13.36
CA LEU A 238 4.41 -7.86 12.40
C LEU A 238 3.81 -7.49 11.04
N VAL A 239 4.11 -6.29 10.55
CA VAL A 239 3.65 -5.75 9.26
C VAL A 239 4.83 -5.68 8.32
N VAL A 240 4.75 -6.36 7.18
CA VAL A 240 5.61 -6.10 6.01
C VAL A 240 4.88 -5.07 5.15
N MET A 241 5.51 -3.92 4.88
CA MET A 241 4.98 -2.91 3.97
C MET A 241 5.78 -2.92 2.67
N GLY A 242 5.09 -2.72 1.56
CA GLY A 242 5.68 -2.53 0.24
C GLY A 242 6.30 -1.16 0.02
N TYR A 243 6.55 -0.87 -1.26
CA TYR A 243 7.07 0.39 -1.79
C TYR A 243 6.09 0.96 -2.83
N PRO A 244 5.77 2.27 -2.79
CA PRO A 244 5.06 2.95 -3.86
C PRO A 244 5.97 3.15 -5.08
N SER A 245 5.37 3.56 -6.21
CA SER A 245 6.16 4.08 -7.33
C SER A 245 6.42 5.57 -7.14
N PRO A 246 7.67 6.04 -6.98
CA PRO A 246 7.94 7.46 -6.74
C PRO A 246 7.84 8.30 -8.02
N ILE A 247 7.95 7.68 -9.19
CA ILE A 247 7.83 8.33 -10.50
C ILE A 247 6.70 7.69 -11.32
N GLY A 248 6.03 8.50 -12.13
CA GLY A 248 4.98 8.08 -13.05
C GLY A 248 5.02 8.90 -14.34
N PRO A 249 4.34 8.47 -15.41
CA PRO A 249 4.34 9.16 -16.71
C PRO A 249 3.38 10.37 -16.80
N ASP A 250 2.51 10.59 -15.81
CA ASP A 250 1.34 11.47 -15.95
C ASP A 250 1.57 12.93 -15.53
N PHE A 251 2.80 13.33 -15.16
CA PHE A 251 3.12 14.71 -14.72
C PHE A 251 2.92 15.79 -15.80
N TYR A 252 2.67 15.41 -17.06
CA TYR A 252 2.23 16.34 -18.10
C TYR A 252 0.81 16.88 -17.87
N ASP A 253 0.00 16.20 -17.04
CA ASP A 253 -1.33 16.65 -16.63
C ASP A 253 -1.28 17.73 -15.53
N ASN A 254 -0.14 17.92 -14.86
CA ASN A 254 0.06 18.99 -13.88
C ASN A 254 0.11 20.36 -14.61
N PRO A 255 -0.84 21.29 -14.36
CA PRO A 255 -0.89 22.58 -15.04
C PRO A 255 0.26 23.52 -14.65
N ASN A 256 0.98 23.21 -13.57
CA ASN A 256 2.16 23.92 -13.08
C ASN A 256 3.46 23.13 -13.31
N PHE A 257 3.46 22.12 -14.20
CA PHE A 257 4.62 21.27 -14.46
C PHE A 257 5.88 22.09 -14.81
N PRO A 258 6.94 22.07 -13.97
CA PRO A 258 8.10 22.95 -14.14
C PRO A 258 9.14 22.40 -15.13
N GLY A 259 8.84 21.29 -15.81
CA GLY A 259 9.78 20.53 -16.63
C GLY A 259 10.57 19.48 -15.81
N LYS A 260 11.14 18.50 -16.52
CA LYS A 260 11.77 17.32 -15.91
C LYS A 260 12.97 17.63 -15.01
N LEU A 261 13.87 18.52 -15.44
CA LEU A 261 15.02 18.90 -14.62
C LEU A 261 14.61 19.76 -13.41
N PRO A 262 13.85 20.87 -13.54
CA PRO A 262 13.50 21.69 -12.39
C PRO A 262 12.55 21.01 -11.39
N GLY A 263 11.68 20.09 -11.85
CA GLY A 263 10.81 19.29 -10.99
C GLY A 263 11.43 18.00 -10.44
N GLY A 264 12.61 17.60 -10.94
CA GLY A 264 13.33 16.41 -10.50
C GLY A 264 12.82 15.06 -11.05
N CYS A 265 11.83 15.02 -11.93
CA CYS A 265 11.39 13.81 -12.65
C CYS A 265 12.28 13.54 -13.90
N ALA A 266 13.59 13.48 -13.69
CA ALA A 266 14.54 13.09 -14.73
C ALA A 266 14.34 11.60 -15.12
N GLY A 267 14.15 11.32 -16.40
CA GLY A 267 13.88 9.96 -16.90
C GLY A 267 13.03 9.93 -18.18
N TYR A 268 12.99 8.78 -18.85
CA TYR A 268 12.08 8.54 -19.99
C TYR A 268 10.68 8.17 -19.50
N ASP A 269 9.64 8.62 -20.20
CA ASP A 269 8.24 8.38 -19.83
C ASP A 269 7.89 6.89 -19.86
N SER A 270 8.47 6.15 -20.80
CA SER A 270 8.33 4.70 -20.90
C SER A 270 9.00 3.95 -19.74
N ASP A 271 10.11 4.47 -19.20
CA ASP A 271 10.77 3.86 -18.03
C ASP A 271 9.96 4.14 -16.76
N ALA A 272 9.40 5.36 -16.61
CA ALA A 272 8.48 5.69 -15.52
C ALA A 272 7.19 4.85 -15.60
N ALA A 273 6.62 4.71 -16.80
CA ALA A 273 5.46 3.85 -17.05
C ALA A 273 5.76 2.38 -16.77
N TRP A 274 6.93 1.85 -17.17
CA TRP A 274 7.36 0.49 -16.83
C TRP A 274 7.52 0.30 -15.32
N GLY A 275 8.19 1.24 -14.65
CA GLY A 275 8.38 1.24 -13.20
C GLY A 275 7.06 1.12 -12.45
N ARG A 276 6.13 2.03 -12.75
CA ARG A 276 4.80 2.11 -12.12
C ARG A 276 3.86 0.97 -12.52
N ASN A 277 3.85 0.61 -13.80
CA ASN A 277 2.81 -0.27 -14.34
C ASN A 277 3.19 -1.75 -14.32
N TYR A 278 4.49 -2.08 -14.19
CA TYR A 278 5.01 -3.45 -14.17
C TYR A 278 6.01 -3.73 -13.04
N ALA A 279 7.08 -2.94 -12.91
CA ALA A 279 8.22 -3.30 -12.07
C ALA A 279 7.85 -3.36 -10.57
N VAL A 280 7.28 -2.28 -10.03
CA VAL A 280 6.78 -2.21 -8.65
C VAL A 280 5.62 -3.19 -8.42
N PRO A 281 4.56 -3.26 -9.26
CA PRO A 281 3.52 -4.28 -9.13
C PRO A 281 4.02 -5.74 -9.05
N THR A 282 5.07 -6.08 -9.79
CA THR A 282 5.64 -7.43 -9.81
C THR A 282 6.41 -7.73 -8.53
N PHE A 283 7.21 -6.76 -8.07
CA PHE A 283 7.91 -6.81 -6.78
C PHE A 283 6.92 -7.01 -5.62
N GLU A 284 5.85 -6.24 -5.60
CA GLU A 284 4.88 -6.24 -4.51
C GLU A 284 4.01 -7.50 -4.47
N LYS A 285 3.70 -8.10 -5.63
CA LYS A 285 3.12 -9.45 -5.69
C LYS A 285 4.05 -10.51 -5.07
N GLY A 286 5.36 -10.34 -5.20
CA GLY A 286 6.36 -11.16 -4.51
C GLY A 286 6.40 -10.93 -3.00
N MET A 287 6.45 -9.65 -2.57
CA MET A 287 6.45 -9.26 -1.15
C MET A 287 5.20 -9.73 -0.42
N ARG A 288 4.02 -9.58 -1.02
CA ARG A 288 2.76 -10.13 -0.54
C ARG A 288 2.87 -11.63 -0.28
N ALA A 289 3.36 -12.39 -1.25
CA ALA A 289 3.49 -13.84 -1.12
C ALA A 289 4.43 -14.23 0.03
N ALA A 290 5.60 -13.58 0.14
CA ALA A 290 6.56 -13.81 1.22
C ALA A 290 6.01 -13.45 2.61
N ALA A 291 5.32 -12.31 2.73
CA ALA A 291 4.68 -11.87 3.97
C ALA A 291 3.57 -12.82 4.42
N LEU A 292 2.72 -13.29 3.51
CA LEU A 292 1.66 -14.25 3.83
C LEU A 292 2.23 -15.64 4.17
N ALA A 293 3.21 -16.14 3.43
CA ALA A 293 3.85 -17.44 3.67
C ALA A 293 4.55 -17.51 5.03
N SER A 294 5.23 -16.42 5.43
CA SER A 294 5.84 -16.28 6.76
C SER A 294 4.85 -15.92 7.88
N GLY A 295 3.57 -15.76 7.54
CA GLY A 295 2.48 -15.45 8.47
C GLY A 295 2.61 -14.06 9.11
N ALA A 296 3.15 -13.07 8.40
CA ALA A 296 3.07 -11.66 8.73
C ALA A 296 1.71 -11.05 8.34
N THR A 297 1.52 -9.78 8.66
CA THR A 297 0.51 -8.91 8.04
C THR A 297 1.17 -8.20 6.85
N TYR A 298 0.45 -7.97 5.75
CA TYR A 298 1.00 -7.25 4.59
C TYR A 298 0.26 -5.93 4.32
N LEU A 299 1.01 -4.87 3.98
CA LEU A 299 0.50 -3.58 3.53
C LEU A 299 1.01 -3.28 2.12
N ASP A 300 0.14 -3.42 1.13
CA ASP A 300 0.40 -2.99 -0.25
C ASP A 300 0.20 -1.47 -0.33
N ASN A 301 1.27 -0.72 -0.59
CA ASN A 301 1.24 0.72 -0.88
C ASN A 301 1.70 0.99 -2.33
N SER A 302 1.74 -0.03 -3.19
CA SER A 302 2.28 0.01 -4.57
C SER A 302 1.54 0.97 -5.51
N ARG A 303 0.39 1.48 -5.07
CA ARG A 303 -0.47 2.44 -5.75
C ARG A 303 -0.64 3.75 -4.98
N LEU A 304 -0.04 3.86 -3.79
CA LEU A 304 -0.30 4.96 -2.87
C LEU A 304 0.13 6.32 -3.43
N PHE A 305 1.23 6.37 -4.19
CA PHE A 305 1.74 7.61 -4.76
C PHE A 305 1.19 7.89 -6.17
N GLN A 306 0.25 7.09 -6.70
CA GLN A 306 -0.40 7.44 -7.97
C GLN A 306 -1.19 8.74 -7.83
N GLY A 307 -0.89 9.73 -8.68
CA GLY A 307 -1.38 11.11 -8.58
C GLY A 307 -0.53 12.01 -7.67
N HIS A 308 0.47 11.44 -7.00
CA HIS A 308 1.40 12.09 -6.07
C HIS A 308 2.87 11.73 -6.37
N GLU A 309 3.17 11.24 -7.57
CA GLU A 309 4.54 10.99 -8.02
C GLU A 309 5.34 12.30 -8.14
N VAL A 310 6.67 12.20 -8.28
CA VAL A 310 7.54 13.35 -8.58
C VAL A 310 7.00 14.11 -9.81
N CYS A 311 7.00 15.44 -9.71
CA CYS A 311 6.43 16.39 -10.68
C CYS A 311 4.89 16.48 -10.74
N MET A 312 4.13 15.75 -9.90
CA MET A 312 2.71 16.06 -9.65
C MET A 312 2.56 17.27 -8.71
N GLU A 313 1.39 17.92 -8.70
CA GLU A 313 1.07 19.12 -7.92
C GLU A 313 1.35 18.94 -6.42
N ASP A 314 0.86 17.83 -5.86
CA ASP A 314 0.97 17.51 -4.44
C ASP A 314 1.89 16.29 -4.21
N THR A 315 3.09 16.31 -4.82
CA THR A 315 4.07 15.20 -4.74
C THR A 315 4.32 14.69 -3.32
N TRP A 316 4.32 13.37 -3.17
CA TRP A 316 4.63 12.62 -1.95
C TRP A 316 6.02 11.99 -1.97
N ALA A 317 6.69 12.00 -3.13
CA ALA A 317 8.11 11.69 -3.27
C ALA A 317 8.97 12.97 -3.37
N ARG A 318 10.26 12.85 -3.06
CA ARG A 318 11.30 13.81 -3.43
C ARG A 318 11.77 13.51 -4.85
N GLY A 319 11.95 14.54 -5.68
CA GLY A 319 12.55 14.39 -7.01
C GLY A 319 14.03 14.02 -6.97
N LEU A 320 14.68 14.02 -8.13
CA LEU A 320 16.15 14.01 -8.23
C LEU A 320 16.71 15.14 -7.36
N TYR A 321 17.51 14.76 -6.36
CA TYR A 321 18.12 15.65 -5.39
C TYR A 321 19.60 15.31 -5.28
N LEU A 322 20.45 16.31 -5.51
CA LEU A 322 21.90 16.17 -5.43
C LEU A 322 22.40 16.91 -4.19
N ASP A 323 22.91 16.17 -3.22
CA ASP A 323 23.64 16.70 -2.08
C ASP A 323 25.09 16.99 -2.50
N LEU A 324 25.34 18.25 -2.86
CA LEU A 324 26.63 18.74 -3.33
C LEU A 324 27.51 19.25 -2.17
N GLY A 325 27.34 18.70 -0.96
CA GLY A 325 28.21 18.95 0.20
C GLY A 325 29.59 18.32 0.05
N ASP A 326 30.08 17.64 1.10
CA ASP A 326 31.44 17.10 1.15
C ASP A 326 31.66 15.86 0.23
N HIS A 327 30.68 15.49 -0.57
CA HIS A 327 30.68 14.34 -1.49
C HIS A 327 31.48 14.59 -2.79
N PHE A 328 32.77 14.93 -2.66
CA PHE A 328 33.68 15.04 -3.82
C PHE A 328 34.87 14.08 -3.71
N PRO A 329 35.10 13.17 -4.69
CA PRO A 329 34.31 12.95 -5.90
C PRO A 329 32.91 12.40 -5.62
N TRP A 330 31.96 12.64 -6.52
CA TRP A 330 30.57 12.20 -6.37
C TRP A 330 30.46 10.68 -6.19
N ASP A 331 29.63 10.29 -5.24
CA ASP A 331 29.40 8.93 -4.77
C ASP A 331 27.89 8.61 -4.77
N GLU A 332 27.50 7.44 -4.23
CA GLU A 332 26.08 7.08 -4.09
C GLU A 332 25.32 8.01 -3.13
N ASN A 333 26.00 8.54 -2.11
CA ASN A 333 25.41 9.45 -1.12
C ASN A 333 24.98 10.78 -1.75
N THR A 334 25.72 11.27 -2.74
CA THR A 334 25.43 12.48 -3.52
C THR A 334 23.99 12.51 -4.04
N ALA A 335 23.43 11.37 -4.50
CA ALA A 335 22.08 11.32 -5.07
C ALA A 335 21.06 10.61 -4.16
N ARG A 336 21.46 10.14 -2.98
CA ARG A 336 20.75 9.13 -2.18
C ARG A 336 19.35 9.53 -1.70
N GLN A 337 19.15 10.82 -1.45
CA GLN A 337 17.84 11.39 -1.10
C GLN A 337 16.81 11.36 -2.25
N SER A 338 17.25 11.12 -3.50
CA SER A 338 16.37 11.14 -4.68
C SER A 338 15.31 10.05 -4.64
N PHE A 339 14.11 10.36 -5.13
CA PHE A 339 13.01 9.40 -5.33
C PHE A 339 12.48 8.70 -4.08
N HIS A 340 12.82 9.20 -2.88
CA HIS A 340 12.29 8.68 -1.62
C HIS A 340 11.03 9.45 -1.16
N PRO A 341 10.20 8.84 -0.30
CA PRO A 341 9.08 9.52 0.36
C PRO A 341 9.49 10.83 1.05
N ASN A 342 8.74 11.90 0.79
CA ASN A 342 8.93 13.17 1.48
C ASN A 342 8.03 13.24 2.74
N TYR A 343 8.00 14.39 3.41
CA TYR A 343 7.16 14.62 4.60
C TYR A 343 5.67 14.24 4.39
N ARG A 344 5.11 14.46 3.21
CA ARG A 344 3.73 14.09 2.88
C ARG A 344 3.61 12.58 2.65
N GLY A 345 4.54 11.96 1.92
CA GLY A 345 4.58 10.50 1.70
C GLY A 345 4.63 9.69 3.00
N HIS A 346 5.48 10.06 3.96
CA HIS A 346 5.46 9.41 5.28
C HIS A 346 4.19 9.69 6.10
N GLY A 347 3.52 10.82 5.85
CA GLY A 347 2.17 11.08 6.39
C GLY A 347 1.13 10.12 5.80
N ALA A 348 1.21 9.84 4.50
CA ALA A 348 0.35 8.88 3.83
C ALA A 348 0.58 7.46 4.37
N PHE A 349 1.84 7.01 4.51
CA PHE A 349 2.16 5.73 5.16
C PHE A 349 1.62 5.67 6.59
N ALA A 350 1.79 6.73 7.37
CA ALA A 350 1.28 6.78 8.75
C ALA A 350 -0.24 6.62 8.81
N SER A 351 -0.98 7.22 7.86
CA SER A 351 -2.42 7.00 7.69
C SER A 351 -2.75 5.53 7.38
N CYS A 352 -2.12 4.96 6.36
CA CYS A 352 -2.32 3.56 5.94
C CYS A 352 -2.03 2.55 7.07
N LEU A 353 -0.91 2.73 7.79
CA LEU A 353 -0.53 1.91 8.94
C LEU A 353 -1.56 2.02 10.07
N THR A 354 -2.08 3.22 10.33
CA THR A 354 -3.12 3.44 11.35
C THR A 354 -4.42 2.73 10.98
N GLN A 355 -4.85 2.82 9.71
CA GLN A 355 -6.03 2.13 9.21
C GLN A 355 -5.87 0.61 9.28
N LEU A 356 -4.71 0.07 8.88
CA LEU A 356 -4.42 -1.37 8.93
C LEU A 356 -4.33 -1.91 10.37
N TYR A 357 -3.75 -1.11 11.27
CA TYR A 357 -3.71 -1.46 12.69
C TYR A 357 -5.12 -1.57 13.27
N ASN A 358 -6.01 -0.61 12.95
CA ASN A 358 -7.37 -0.55 13.46
C ASN A 358 -8.34 -1.54 12.79
N SER A 359 -8.13 -1.90 11.52
CA SER A 359 -9.03 -2.77 10.77
C SER A 359 -8.97 -4.25 11.19
N GLY A 360 -7.84 -4.69 11.76
CA GLY A 360 -7.62 -6.10 12.11
C GLY A 360 -7.33 -7.01 10.91
N LEU A 361 -7.22 -6.46 9.70
CA LEU A 361 -6.93 -7.23 8.48
C LEU A 361 -5.55 -7.91 8.54
N ARG A 362 -5.44 -9.06 7.87
CA ARG A 362 -4.17 -9.77 7.63
C ARG A 362 -3.42 -9.23 6.40
N GLU A 363 -4.15 -8.62 5.48
CA GLU A 363 -3.60 -7.91 4.34
C GLU A 363 -4.55 -6.77 3.93
N GLY A 364 -3.99 -5.70 3.39
CA GLY A 364 -4.74 -4.65 2.74
C GLY A 364 -3.86 -3.81 1.84
N SER A 365 -4.50 -3.14 0.90
CA SER A 365 -3.88 -2.21 -0.03
C SER A 365 -4.31 -0.78 0.26
N CYS A 366 -3.39 0.17 0.17
CA CYS A 366 -3.64 1.58 0.44
C CYS A 366 -3.35 2.41 -0.82
N ALA A 367 -4.29 3.29 -1.14
CA ALA A 367 -4.26 4.20 -2.27
C ALA A 367 -4.91 5.54 -1.88
N ASP A 368 -4.81 6.58 -2.70
CA ASP A 368 -5.58 7.83 -2.53
C ASP A 368 -6.45 8.09 -3.78
N PRO A 369 -7.59 7.38 -3.91
CA PRO A 369 -8.47 7.52 -5.07
C PRO A 369 -8.83 8.98 -5.33
N ALA A 370 -8.67 9.43 -6.58
CA ALA A 370 -8.87 10.81 -6.98
C ALA A 370 -7.89 11.85 -6.37
N SER A 371 -6.74 11.42 -5.85
CA SER A 371 -5.67 12.29 -5.32
C SER A 371 -6.17 13.29 -4.27
N THR A 372 -6.99 12.83 -3.34
CA THR A 372 -7.71 13.68 -2.39
C THR A 372 -6.86 14.20 -1.23
N GLY A 373 -5.60 13.79 -1.14
CA GLY A 373 -4.74 13.97 0.03
C GLY A 373 -5.06 13.00 1.17
N THR A 374 -5.97 12.04 0.97
CA THR A 374 -6.54 11.19 2.03
C THR A 374 -6.48 9.71 1.65
N PRO A 375 -5.39 9.00 2.01
CA PRO A 375 -5.28 7.58 1.77
C PRO A 375 -6.42 6.74 2.35
N VAL A 376 -6.87 5.75 1.61
CA VAL A 376 -7.93 4.79 1.96
C VAL A 376 -7.36 3.38 1.91
N LEU A 377 -7.52 2.64 3.01
CA LEU A 377 -7.23 1.21 3.06
C LEU A 377 -8.39 0.38 2.48
N GLN A 378 -8.07 -0.53 1.58
CA GLN A 378 -8.94 -1.58 1.05
C GLN A 378 -8.46 -2.96 1.52
N ALA A 379 -9.37 -3.92 1.64
CA ALA A 379 -9.03 -5.30 1.97
C ALA A 379 -8.57 -6.07 0.73
N GLY A 380 -7.50 -6.87 0.84
CA GLY A 380 -6.90 -7.57 -0.30
C GLY A 380 -5.96 -6.70 -1.12
N ALA A 381 -5.75 -7.05 -2.40
CA ALA A 381 -4.87 -6.33 -3.31
C ALA A 381 -5.63 -5.25 -4.09
N TRP A 382 -4.96 -4.13 -4.41
CA TRP A 382 -5.61 -2.99 -5.08
C TRP A 382 -6.16 -3.37 -6.47
N ASP A 383 -5.36 -4.13 -7.23
CA ASP A 383 -5.70 -4.59 -8.58
C ASP A 383 -6.98 -5.49 -8.58
N ASP A 384 -7.38 -6.09 -7.44
CA ASP A 384 -8.59 -6.91 -7.35
C ASP A 384 -9.90 -6.10 -7.45
N LEU A 385 -9.86 -4.77 -7.31
CA LEU A 385 -11.02 -3.89 -7.47
C LEU A 385 -11.43 -3.69 -8.94
N TYR A 386 -10.49 -3.92 -9.86
CA TYR A 386 -10.65 -3.61 -11.29
C TYR A 386 -11.08 -4.83 -12.07
N ARG A 387 -12.03 -4.63 -13.00
CA ARG A 387 -12.51 -5.68 -13.90
C ARG A 387 -12.67 -5.12 -15.31
N PRO A 388 -12.47 -5.93 -16.36
CA PRO A 388 -12.85 -5.53 -17.70
C PRO A 388 -14.35 -5.25 -17.77
N LEU A 389 -14.73 -4.21 -18.51
CA LEU A 389 -16.12 -3.91 -18.86
C LEU A 389 -16.34 -4.33 -20.31
N LYS A 390 -16.87 -5.55 -20.52
CA LYS A 390 -16.98 -6.14 -21.85
C LYS A 390 -18.33 -5.81 -22.49
N ASN A 391 -18.31 -5.15 -23.65
CA ASN A 391 -19.51 -4.82 -24.40
C ASN A 391 -20.20 -6.10 -24.91
N GLU A 392 -21.50 -6.23 -24.64
CA GLU A 392 -22.26 -7.46 -24.92
C GLU A 392 -22.52 -7.67 -26.43
N ALA A 393 -22.58 -6.60 -27.24
CA ALA A 393 -22.78 -6.72 -28.69
C ALA A 393 -21.49 -7.02 -29.47
N THR A 394 -20.38 -6.37 -29.10
CA THR A 394 -19.12 -6.47 -29.88
C THR A 394 -18.13 -7.46 -29.30
N GLY A 395 -18.27 -7.81 -28.02
CA GLY A 395 -17.28 -8.60 -27.29
C GLY A 395 -15.99 -7.86 -26.97
N ASN A 396 -15.87 -6.57 -27.32
CA ASN A 396 -14.72 -5.74 -26.96
C ASN A 396 -14.77 -5.29 -25.49
N CYS A 397 -13.61 -5.13 -24.88
CA CYS A 397 -13.44 -4.52 -23.57
C CYS A 397 -13.37 -2.98 -23.71
N LEU A 398 -13.91 -2.23 -22.75
CA LEU A 398 -13.62 -0.80 -22.67
C LEU A 398 -12.12 -0.58 -22.41
N ASP A 399 -11.51 0.28 -23.21
CA ASP A 399 -10.07 0.45 -23.34
C ASP A 399 -9.72 1.95 -23.38
N ALA A 400 -8.78 2.37 -22.55
CA ALA A 400 -8.15 3.68 -22.63
C ALA A 400 -7.11 3.67 -23.76
N LYS A 401 -7.39 4.43 -24.82
CA LYS A 401 -6.71 4.32 -26.11
C LYS A 401 -5.19 4.36 -26.00
N GLY A 402 -4.54 3.32 -26.48
CA GLY A 402 -3.07 3.23 -26.57
C GLY A 402 -2.38 3.04 -25.21
N GLY A 403 -3.11 2.71 -24.15
CA GLY A 403 -2.54 2.51 -22.82
C GLY A 403 -2.20 3.79 -22.06
N SER A 404 -2.66 4.95 -22.54
CA SER A 404 -2.40 6.25 -21.93
C SER A 404 -3.34 6.52 -20.76
N SER A 405 -2.79 7.11 -19.70
CA SER A 405 -3.52 7.67 -18.54
C SER A 405 -3.66 9.20 -18.61
N ALA A 406 -3.03 9.87 -19.58
CA ALA A 406 -3.07 11.32 -19.73
C ALA A 406 -4.50 11.85 -19.94
N ASN A 407 -4.75 13.08 -19.52
CA ASN A 407 -6.02 13.77 -19.78
C ASN A 407 -6.36 13.82 -21.27
N GLU A 408 -7.66 13.87 -21.56
CA GLU A 408 -8.24 13.78 -22.92
C GLU A 408 -8.07 12.42 -23.63
N THR A 409 -7.38 11.43 -23.03
CA THR A 409 -7.25 10.08 -23.62
C THR A 409 -8.65 9.51 -23.91
N ALA A 410 -8.92 9.28 -25.20
CA ALA A 410 -10.22 8.77 -25.63
C ALA A 410 -10.46 7.34 -25.14
N VAL A 411 -11.68 7.06 -24.67
CA VAL A 411 -12.11 5.70 -24.30
C VAL A 411 -12.83 5.06 -25.49
N LEU A 412 -12.52 3.80 -25.78
CA LEU A 412 -13.07 3.03 -26.91
C LEU A 412 -13.33 1.57 -26.53
N GLY A 413 -14.01 0.81 -27.38
CA GLY A 413 -13.99 -0.65 -27.26
C GLY A 413 -12.75 -1.20 -27.97
N TRP A 414 -12.00 -2.12 -27.38
CA TRP A 414 -10.89 -2.81 -28.03
C TRP A 414 -10.92 -4.33 -27.78
N ASP A 415 -10.14 -5.09 -28.52
CA ASP A 415 -10.02 -6.53 -28.30
C ASP A 415 -9.50 -6.79 -26.88
N CYS A 416 -10.18 -7.66 -26.14
CA CYS A 416 -9.81 -7.93 -24.75
C CYS A 416 -8.45 -8.63 -24.67
N HIS A 417 -7.44 -7.94 -24.14
CA HIS A 417 -6.06 -8.45 -23.98
C HIS A 417 -5.61 -8.54 -22.51
N GLY A 418 -6.37 -7.95 -21.57
CA GLY A 418 -6.11 -8.05 -20.14
C GLY A 418 -5.06 -7.08 -19.59
N GLY A 419 -4.60 -6.12 -20.40
CA GLY A 419 -3.79 -5.01 -19.92
C GLY A 419 -4.57 -4.01 -19.06
N ARG A 420 -3.87 -3.31 -18.17
CA ARG A 420 -4.43 -2.36 -17.18
C ARG A 420 -5.19 -1.17 -17.78
N ASN A 421 -5.05 -0.90 -19.07
CA ASN A 421 -5.87 0.09 -19.77
C ASN A 421 -7.28 -0.43 -20.11
N GLN A 422 -7.60 -1.69 -19.77
CA GLN A 422 -8.93 -2.30 -19.91
C GLN A 422 -9.63 -2.61 -18.58
N GLY A 423 -8.93 -2.47 -17.45
CA GLY A 423 -9.51 -2.67 -16.13
C GLY A 423 -10.20 -1.40 -15.62
N TRP A 424 -11.42 -1.55 -15.11
CA TRP A 424 -12.20 -0.44 -14.57
C TRP A 424 -12.76 -0.79 -13.20
N TRP A 425 -12.75 0.17 -12.29
CA TRP A 425 -13.37 0.09 -10.98
C TRP A 425 -14.54 1.09 -10.90
N TYR A 426 -15.72 0.61 -10.54
CA TYR A 426 -16.87 1.47 -10.25
C TYR A 426 -16.93 1.74 -8.75
N ASP A 427 -16.55 2.96 -8.34
CA ASP A 427 -16.74 3.40 -6.98
C ASP A 427 -18.21 3.79 -6.77
N SER A 428 -18.98 2.88 -6.17
CA SER A 428 -20.38 3.12 -5.85
C SER A 428 -20.63 4.22 -4.82
N ALA A 429 -19.64 4.59 -4.00
CA ALA A 429 -19.79 5.64 -2.99
C ALA A 429 -19.76 7.03 -3.64
N ASN A 430 -18.80 7.26 -4.54
CA ASN A 430 -18.64 8.53 -5.27
C ASN A 430 -19.32 8.54 -6.66
N LYS A 431 -19.83 7.39 -7.11
CA LYS A 431 -20.43 7.15 -8.45
C LYS A 431 -19.43 7.31 -9.60
N SER A 432 -18.13 7.30 -9.34
CA SER A 432 -17.07 7.44 -10.33
C SER A 432 -16.68 6.09 -10.96
N VAL A 433 -16.12 6.15 -12.16
CA VAL A 433 -15.57 4.99 -12.88
C VAL A 433 -14.09 5.26 -13.13
N HIS A 434 -13.22 4.55 -12.40
CA HIS A 434 -11.77 4.73 -12.41
C HIS A 434 -11.09 3.71 -13.33
N ILE A 435 -9.98 4.10 -13.97
CA ILE A 435 -9.14 3.22 -14.79
C ILE A 435 -8.07 2.50 -13.94
N GLU A 436 -7.69 1.27 -14.28
CA GLU A 436 -6.68 0.49 -13.54
C GLU A 436 -5.24 1.01 -13.77
N LEU A 437 -4.99 1.77 -14.84
CA LEU A 437 -3.69 2.44 -15.06
C LEU A 437 -3.29 3.31 -13.86
N THR A 438 -4.22 4.12 -13.36
CA THR A 438 -4.02 5.02 -12.22
C THR A 438 -5.38 5.40 -11.61
N HIS A 439 -5.50 5.33 -10.28
CA HIS A 439 -6.78 5.49 -9.59
C HIS A 439 -7.27 6.94 -9.49
N ASP A 440 -6.47 7.91 -9.93
CA ASP A 440 -6.78 9.33 -10.00
C ASP A 440 -7.32 9.80 -11.38
N ARG A 441 -7.54 8.87 -12.33
CA ARG A 441 -8.20 9.14 -13.61
C ARG A 441 -9.58 8.49 -13.67
N CYS A 442 -10.57 9.30 -14.03
CA CYS A 442 -11.98 8.97 -14.09
C CYS A 442 -12.52 9.03 -15.53
N LEU A 443 -13.55 8.24 -15.82
CA LEU A 443 -14.35 8.36 -17.03
C LEU A 443 -15.15 9.67 -16.98
N ASP A 444 -14.96 10.53 -17.99
CA ASP A 444 -15.53 11.89 -18.04
C ASP A 444 -16.31 12.12 -19.34
N ALA A 445 -17.48 12.78 -19.21
CA ALA A 445 -18.22 13.37 -20.32
C ALA A 445 -17.74 14.82 -20.57
N PRO A 446 -16.85 15.06 -21.56
CA PRO A 446 -16.06 16.28 -21.66
C PRO A 446 -16.92 17.54 -21.74
N GLY A 447 -16.55 18.56 -20.95
CA GLY A 447 -17.27 19.83 -20.86
C GLY A 447 -18.71 19.71 -20.36
N ALA A 448 -19.05 18.62 -19.65
CA ALA A 448 -20.41 18.24 -19.26
C ALA A 448 -21.40 18.14 -20.43
N ASN A 449 -20.91 17.80 -21.63
CA ASN A 449 -21.75 17.64 -22.81
C ASN A 449 -22.47 16.27 -22.83
N TYR A 450 -23.70 16.21 -22.32
CA TYR A 450 -24.50 14.97 -22.33
C TYR A 450 -25.22 14.67 -23.66
N GLY A 451 -24.85 15.33 -24.77
CA GLY A 451 -25.47 15.11 -26.08
C GLY A 451 -25.24 13.71 -26.65
N ALA A 452 -26.16 13.26 -27.50
CA ALA A 452 -25.97 12.05 -28.29
C ALA A 452 -24.78 12.23 -29.25
N GLY A 453 -23.86 11.27 -29.25
CA GLY A 453 -22.60 11.33 -29.99
C GLY A 453 -21.39 11.85 -29.19
N THR A 454 -21.55 12.42 -27.99
CA THR A 454 -20.41 12.83 -27.16
C THR A 454 -19.51 11.63 -26.90
N GLY A 455 -18.25 11.73 -27.32
CA GLY A 455 -17.23 10.72 -27.02
C GLY A 455 -16.62 10.95 -25.64
N LEU A 456 -16.50 9.88 -24.85
CA LEU A 456 -15.95 9.95 -23.50
C LEU A 456 -14.41 9.99 -23.54
N ILE A 457 -13.83 10.46 -22.44
CA ILE A 457 -12.38 10.56 -22.21
C ILE A 457 -12.02 10.07 -20.80
N LEU A 458 -10.73 9.85 -20.56
CA LEU A 458 -10.14 9.96 -19.22
C LEU A 458 -9.91 11.42 -18.87
N TRP A 459 -10.13 11.75 -17.60
CA TRP A 459 -9.76 13.03 -17.00
C TRP A 459 -9.40 12.87 -15.52
N ASN A 460 -8.60 13.77 -14.94
CA ASN A 460 -8.36 13.82 -13.49
C ASN A 460 -9.69 13.74 -12.72
N CYS A 461 -9.79 12.87 -11.73
CA CYS A 461 -11.02 12.76 -10.93
C CYS A 461 -11.26 14.06 -10.15
N HIS A 462 -12.40 14.72 -10.35
CA HIS A 462 -12.82 15.95 -9.66
C HIS A 462 -14.21 15.86 -9.00
N GLY A 463 -14.90 14.73 -9.17
CA GLY A 463 -16.22 14.47 -8.55
C GLY A 463 -17.39 15.27 -9.13
N GLY A 464 -17.15 16.09 -10.16
CA GLY A 464 -18.18 16.84 -10.87
C GLY A 464 -19.20 15.95 -11.58
N ALA A 465 -20.37 16.52 -11.89
CA ALA A 465 -21.53 15.77 -12.40
C ALA A 465 -21.26 14.98 -13.70
N ASN A 466 -20.28 15.40 -14.49
CA ASN A 466 -19.83 14.75 -15.73
C ASN A 466 -18.92 13.52 -15.53
N GLN A 467 -18.53 13.25 -14.29
CA GLN A 467 -17.82 12.02 -13.87
C GLN A 467 -18.70 11.11 -13.00
N GLN A 468 -19.94 11.48 -12.74
CA GLN A 468 -20.88 10.68 -11.93
C GLN A 468 -21.74 9.79 -12.82
N TRP A 469 -21.63 8.49 -12.60
CA TRP A 469 -22.25 7.42 -13.39
C TRP A 469 -23.20 6.59 -12.52
N VAL A 470 -24.42 6.38 -12.98
CA VAL A 470 -25.35 5.41 -12.40
C VAL A 470 -25.17 4.08 -13.11
N ARG A 471 -24.81 3.04 -12.36
CA ARG A 471 -24.79 1.65 -12.84
C ARG A 471 -26.14 0.99 -12.58
N ASP A 472 -26.84 0.63 -13.66
CA ASP A 472 -28.13 -0.06 -13.66
C ASP A 472 -27.95 -1.41 -14.38
N GLY A 473 -27.65 -2.45 -13.61
CA GLY A 473 -27.21 -3.75 -14.12
C GLY A 473 -25.94 -3.64 -14.97
N ALA A 474 -26.05 -4.00 -16.25
CA ALA A 474 -24.98 -3.92 -17.24
C ALA A 474 -24.88 -2.53 -17.91
N THR A 475 -25.77 -1.58 -17.62
CA THR A 475 -25.79 -0.27 -18.26
C THR A 475 -25.22 0.80 -17.35
N LEU A 476 -24.41 1.70 -17.91
CA LEU A 476 -23.85 2.88 -17.25
C LEU A 476 -24.43 4.15 -17.91
N ARG A 477 -24.92 5.09 -17.09
CA ARG A 477 -25.60 6.32 -17.52
C ARG A 477 -25.04 7.54 -16.77
N PRO A 478 -24.88 8.73 -17.38
CA PRO A 478 -24.55 9.94 -16.63
C PRO A 478 -25.63 10.23 -15.58
N ALA A 479 -25.25 10.47 -14.33
CA ALA A 479 -26.19 10.77 -13.25
C ALA A 479 -27.03 12.03 -13.54
N ALA A 480 -26.42 13.01 -14.22
CA ALA A 480 -27.08 14.25 -14.66
C ALA A 480 -27.96 14.10 -15.92
N SER A 481 -27.88 12.97 -16.64
CA SER A 481 -28.63 12.74 -17.89
C SER A 481 -29.03 11.26 -18.01
N PRO A 482 -30.02 10.79 -17.23
CA PRO A 482 -30.38 9.37 -17.12
C PRO A 482 -31.04 8.79 -18.38
N GLY A 483 -31.39 9.62 -19.37
CA GLY A 483 -31.84 9.17 -20.69
C GLY A 483 -30.70 8.77 -21.64
N MET A 484 -29.45 8.98 -21.23
CA MET A 484 -28.24 8.70 -22.02
C MET A 484 -27.50 7.48 -21.45
N CYS A 485 -26.98 6.64 -22.35
CA CYS A 485 -26.29 5.41 -22.05
C CYS A 485 -24.90 5.39 -22.69
N LEU A 486 -23.90 4.89 -21.97
CA LEU A 486 -22.61 4.51 -22.56
C LEU A 486 -22.85 3.50 -23.68
N THR A 487 -22.24 3.71 -24.85
CA THR A 487 -22.46 2.92 -26.06
C THR A 487 -21.14 2.73 -26.84
N VAL A 488 -20.84 1.49 -27.24
CA VAL A 488 -19.80 1.15 -28.22
C VAL A 488 -20.53 0.57 -29.44
N ALA A 489 -20.70 1.35 -30.51
CA ALA A 489 -21.69 1.02 -31.54
C ALA A 489 -21.29 -0.19 -32.42
N ALA A 490 -20.01 -0.28 -32.79
CA ALA A 490 -19.38 -1.40 -33.48
C ALA A 490 -18.06 -1.79 -32.81
N ALA A 491 -17.39 -2.83 -33.31
CA ALA A 491 -16.06 -3.19 -32.81
C ALA A 491 -15.04 -2.06 -33.07
N HIS A 492 -14.10 -1.86 -32.14
CA HIS A 492 -13.05 -0.83 -32.18
C HIS A 492 -13.54 0.63 -32.17
N ASP A 493 -14.84 0.85 -31.92
CA ASP A 493 -15.48 2.16 -31.96
C ASP A 493 -15.26 2.94 -30.66
N ARG A 494 -15.18 4.29 -30.76
CA ARG A 494 -15.07 5.16 -29.58
C ARG A 494 -16.33 5.03 -28.71
N LEU A 495 -16.14 4.92 -27.40
CA LEU A 495 -17.22 4.96 -26.42
C LEU A 495 -17.90 6.33 -26.50
N ARG A 496 -19.22 6.33 -26.67
CA ARG A 496 -20.03 7.55 -26.80
C ARG A 496 -21.29 7.47 -25.94
N LEU A 497 -21.84 8.63 -25.59
CA LEU A 497 -23.20 8.75 -25.10
C LEU A 497 -24.18 8.60 -26.28
N GLN A 498 -25.21 7.78 -26.11
CA GLN A 498 -26.36 7.71 -27.02
C GLN A 498 -27.65 7.62 -26.19
N THR A 499 -28.79 7.96 -26.80
CA THR A 499 -30.10 7.75 -26.17
C THR A 499 -30.25 6.28 -25.77
N CYS A 500 -30.66 6.03 -24.52
CA CYS A 500 -30.88 4.68 -24.03
C CYS A 500 -31.98 3.97 -24.85
N ASN A 501 -31.64 2.84 -25.44
CA ASN A 501 -32.51 1.99 -26.26
C ASN A 501 -32.53 0.52 -25.80
N GLY A 502 -31.71 0.15 -24.81
CA GLY A 502 -31.66 -1.19 -24.21
C GLY A 502 -30.97 -2.25 -25.07
N THR A 503 -30.36 -1.88 -26.19
CA THR A 503 -29.63 -2.83 -27.03
C THR A 503 -28.31 -3.28 -26.39
N ALA A 504 -27.81 -4.45 -26.81
CA ALA A 504 -26.58 -5.05 -26.25
C ALA A 504 -25.33 -4.17 -26.41
N ASN A 505 -25.33 -3.21 -27.35
CA ASN A 505 -24.20 -2.30 -27.52
C ASN A 505 -24.13 -1.19 -26.45
N GLN A 506 -25.16 -1.10 -25.59
CA GLN A 506 -25.24 -0.24 -24.40
C GLN A 506 -25.09 -1.01 -23.07
N ARG A 507 -24.62 -2.27 -23.15
CA ARG A 507 -24.49 -3.18 -22.01
C ARG A 507 -23.05 -3.67 -21.90
N PHE A 508 -22.50 -3.55 -20.69
CA PHE A 508 -21.14 -3.90 -20.32
C PHE A 508 -21.19 -4.88 -19.15
N VAL A 509 -20.69 -6.10 -19.39
CA VAL A 509 -20.70 -7.23 -18.46
C VAL A 509 -19.31 -7.54 -17.93
#